data_AF-A0A6G5QPS3-F1
#
_entry.id   AF-A0A6G5QPS3-F1
#
_cell.length_a   1.000
_cell.length_b   1.000
_cell.length_c   1.000
_cell.angle_alpha   90.00
_cell.angle_beta   90.00
_cell.angle_gamma   90.00
#
_symmetry.space_group_name_H-M   'P 1'
#
loop_
_entity.id
_entity.type
_entity.pdbx_description
1 polymer ?
#
loop_
_entity_poly.entity_id
_entity_poly.type
_entity_poly.pdbx_seq_one_letter_code
_entity_poly.pdbx_strand_id
1 'polypeptide(L)'
;MIKFPPLYLKFLEDIGDEECIDVFNEMGAGAYLYGRASLAERNETYEIALYEPGFYMIGQDGDLGFFIKLNSDDAIYINDLGALGSVPMRIVGRDIFAFIKKIKDGGNIFS
;
A
#
# COMPACT_ATOMS: atom_id res chain seq x y z
N MET A 1 11.30 -17.21 5.83
CA MET A 1 11.70 -16.11 4.93
C MET A 1 10.43 -15.34 4.59
N ILE A 2 10.37 -14.06 4.93
CA ILE A 2 9.25 -13.18 4.57
C ILE A 2 9.35 -12.88 3.07
N LYS A 3 8.21 -12.95 2.37
CA LYS A 3 8.11 -12.67 0.93
C LYS A 3 7.03 -11.65 0.66
N PHE A 4 7.36 -10.70 -0.21
CA PHE A 4 6.38 -9.78 -0.78
C PHE A 4 5.57 -10.47 -1.88
N PRO A 5 4.34 -9.99 -2.15
CA PRO A 5 3.56 -10.48 -3.27
C PRO A 5 4.27 -10.28 -4.62
N PRO A 6 4.18 -11.24 -5.55
CA PRO A 6 4.93 -11.19 -6.82
C PRO A 6 4.61 -9.98 -7.70
N LEU A 7 3.35 -9.56 -7.80
CA LEU A 7 2.98 -8.38 -8.59
C LEU A 7 3.42 -7.09 -7.93
N TYR A 8 3.50 -7.06 -6.59
CA TYR A 8 4.10 -5.93 -5.89
C TYR A 8 5.61 -5.84 -6.13
N LEU A 9 6.33 -6.97 -6.14
CA LEU A 9 7.75 -7.00 -6.50
C LEU A 9 7.97 -6.50 -7.93
N LYS A 10 7.12 -6.92 -8.87
CA LYS A 10 7.16 -6.42 -10.25
C LYS A 10 6.92 -4.91 -10.31
N PHE A 11 5.95 -4.39 -9.56
CA PHE A 11 5.75 -2.95 -9.45
C PHE A 11 7.01 -2.23 -8.96
N LEU A 12 7.68 -2.76 -7.92
CA LEU A 12 8.94 -2.20 -7.43
C LEU A 12 10.12 -2.32 -8.42
N GLU A 13 10.05 -3.24 -9.39
CA GLU A 13 11.00 -3.31 -10.51
C GLU A 13 10.66 -2.27 -11.58
N ASP A 14 9.38 -2.13 -11.92
CA ASP A 14 8.89 -1.19 -12.94
C ASP A 14 9.18 0.28 -12.56
N ILE A 15 9.14 0.63 -11.27
CA ILE A 15 9.45 1.99 -10.79
C ILE A 15 10.94 2.22 -10.52
N GLY A 16 11.78 1.18 -10.58
CA GLY A 16 13.22 1.29 -10.38
C GLY A 16 13.62 1.95 -9.04
N ASP A 17 14.39 3.04 -9.14
CA ASP A 17 14.95 3.79 -8.01
C ASP A 17 14.08 4.98 -7.57
N GLU A 18 12.88 5.14 -8.14
CA GLU A 18 11.95 6.18 -7.72
C GLU A 18 11.60 6.01 -6.23
N GLU A 19 11.76 7.07 -5.43
CA GLU A 19 11.50 7.03 -4.00
C GLU A 19 10.00 6.96 -3.66
N CYS A 20 9.17 7.50 -4.55
CA CYS A 20 7.72 7.56 -4.42
C CYS A 20 7.08 7.79 -5.80
N ILE A 21 5.90 7.21 -6.02
CA ILE A 21 5.06 7.47 -7.18
C ILE A 21 3.73 8.06 -6.72
N ASP A 22 3.34 9.15 -7.34
CA ASP A 22 2.07 9.83 -7.07
C ASP A 22 0.99 9.24 -7.97
N VAL A 23 0.00 8.58 -7.37
CA VAL A 23 -1.13 7.99 -8.11
C VAL A 23 -2.42 8.62 -7.61
N PHE A 24 -2.86 9.66 -8.31
CA PHE A 24 -4.09 10.40 -7.99
C PHE A 24 -4.97 10.57 -9.21
N ASN A 25 -6.29 10.58 -9.00
CA ASN A 25 -7.26 10.92 -10.02
C ASN A 25 -7.53 12.44 -10.07
N GLU A 26 -8.37 12.87 -11.02
CA GLU A 26 -8.72 14.29 -11.19
C GLU A 26 -9.43 14.91 -9.98
N MET A 27 -10.03 14.09 -9.12
CA MET A 27 -10.68 14.52 -7.88
C MET A 27 -9.72 14.58 -6.69
N GLY A 28 -8.43 14.26 -6.89
CA GLY A 28 -7.42 14.22 -5.83
C GLY A 28 -7.49 13.00 -4.91
N ALA A 29 -8.27 11.98 -5.26
CA ALA A 29 -8.30 10.71 -4.53
C ALA A 29 -7.25 9.76 -5.07
N GLY A 30 -6.47 9.12 -4.19
CA GLY A 30 -5.35 8.31 -4.63
C GLY A 30 -4.45 7.79 -3.51
N ALA A 31 -3.18 7.63 -3.84
CA ALA A 31 -2.14 7.23 -2.91
C ALA A 31 -0.76 7.71 -3.40
N TYR A 32 0.08 8.10 -2.44
CA TYR A 32 1.53 8.09 -2.59
C TYR A 32 2.03 6.66 -2.39
N LEU A 33 2.62 6.04 -3.42
CA LEU A 33 3.15 4.68 -3.36
C LEU A 33 4.67 4.72 -3.19
N TYR A 34 5.18 4.05 -2.17
CA TYR A 34 6.58 4.09 -1.80
C TYR A 34 7.46 3.25 -2.71
N GLY A 35 8.61 3.85 -3.04
CA GLY A 35 9.77 3.18 -3.59
C GLY A 35 10.54 2.37 -2.55
N ARG A 36 11.51 1.59 -3.03
CA ARG A 36 12.31 0.66 -2.21
C ARG A 36 13.00 1.36 -1.04
N ALA A 37 13.54 2.56 -1.26
CA ALA A 37 14.27 3.32 -0.24
C ALA A 37 13.36 3.73 0.94
N SER A 38 12.12 4.12 0.65
CA SER A 38 11.17 4.66 1.64
C SER A 38 10.44 3.57 2.43
N LEU A 39 10.33 2.37 1.88
CA LEU A 39 9.53 1.29 2.48
C LEU A 39 9.94 0.93 3.91
N ALA A 40 11.25 0.77 4.15
CA ALA A 40 11.75 0.38 5.46
C ALA A 40 11.50 1.47 6.50
N GLU A 41 11.87 2.72 6.18
CA GLU A 41 11.70 3.88 7.07
C GLU A 41 10.24 4.10 7.46
N ARG A 42 9.33 4.00 6.48
CA ARG A 42 7.89 4.21 6.73
C ARG A 42 7.31 3.10 7.60
N ASN A 43 7.67 1.84 7.36
CA ASN A 43 7.19 0.73 8.18
C ASN A 43 7.74 0.77 9.61
N GLU A 44 8.95 1.29 9.81
CA GLU A 44 9.53 1.54 11.13
C GLU A 44 8.80 2.69 11.84
N THR A 45 8.57 3.81 11.15
CA THR A 45 7.90 5.00 11.70
C THR A 45 6.52 4.69 12.25
N TYR A 46 5.74 3.85 11.56
CA TYR A 46 4.39 3.47 11.98
C TYR A 46 4.34 2.15 12.77
N GLU A 47 5.51 1.59 13.10
CA GLU A 47 5.65 0.33 13.86
C GLU A 47 4.75 -0.80 13.30
N ILE A 48 4.68 -0.93 11.97
CA ILE A 48 3.73 -1.85 11.32
C ILE A 48 3.92 -3.30 11.79
N ALA A 49 5.17 -3.71 12.01
CA ALA A 49 5.48 -5.04 12.52
C ALA A 49 4.94 -5.28 13.95
N LEU A 50 4.74 -4.24 14.75
CA LEU A 50 4.18 -4.32 16.10
C LEU A 50 2.64 -4.43 16.05
N TYR A 51 1.99 -3.51 15.33
CA TYR A 51 0.53 -3.44 15.32
C TYR A 51 -0.12 -4.41 14.33
N GLU A 52 0.53 -4.68 13.21
CA GLU A 52 0.00 -5.46 12.09
C GLU A 52 1.08 -6.41 11.50
N PRO A 53 1.57 -7.41 12.26
CA PRO A 53 2.76 -8.22 11.92
C PRO A 53 2.64 -9.05 10.63
N GLY A 54 1.43 -9.20 10.09
CA GLY A 54 1.19 -9.87 8.81
C GLY A 54 1.23 -8.93 7.60
N PHE A 55 1.32 -7.62 7.82
CA PHE A 55 1.18 -6.60 6.79
C PHE A 55 2.45 -5.78 6.64
N TYR A 56 2.52 -5.07 5.52
CA TYR A 56 3.61 -4.16 5.22
C TYR A 56 3.04 -2.95 4.49
N MET A 57 3.34 -1.75 4.98
CA MET A 57 2.87 -0.51 4.41
C MET A 57 3.61 -0.20 3.12
N ILE A 58 2.86 0.17 2.09
CA ILE A 58 3.37 0.41 0.73
C ILE A 58 3.03 1.81 0.21
N GLY A 59 2.24 2.58 0.95
CA GLY A 59 1.85 3.93 0.57
C GLY A 59 0.86 4.55 1.55
N GLN A 60 0.53 5.81 1.32
CA GLN A 60 -0.49 6.53 2.11
C GLN A 60 -1.20 7.64 1.35
N ASP A 61 -2.35 8.04 1.87
CA ASP A 61 -3.03 9.32 1.59
C ASP A 61 -3.49 9.92 2.93
N GLY A 62 -2.79 10.94 3.41
CA GLY A 62 -2.95 11.42 4.79
C GLY A 62 -2.74 10.30 5.82
N ASP A 63 -3.74 10.09 6.67
CA ASP A 63 -3.75 9.05 7.71
C ASP A 63 -4.22 7.68 7.19
N LEU A 64 -4.56 7.55 5.89
CA LEU A 64 -4.93 6.27 5.30
C LEU A 64 -3.68 5.56 4.77
N GLY A 65 -3.33 4.44 5.39
CA GLY A 65 -2.26 3.57 4.95
C GLY A 65 -2.74 2.54 3.94
N PHE A 66 -1.90 2.22 2.96
CA PHE A 66 -2.09 1.12 2.03
C PHE A 66 -1.08 0.02 2.31
N PHE A 67 -1.50 -1.23 2.24
CA PHE A 67 -0.71 -2.37 2.70
C PHE A 67 -0.75 -3.54 1.74
N ILE A 68 0.30 -4.35 1.79
CA ILE A 68 0.32 -5.73 1.28
C ILE A 68 0.32 -6.69 2.47
N LYS A 69 -0.14 -7.92 2.25
CA LYS A 69 -0.01 -8.99 3.24
C LYS A 69 1.21 -9.86 2.91
N LEU A 70 2.10 -10.03 3.88
CA LEU A 70 3.33 -10.80 3.75
C LEU A 70 3.02 -12.30 3.61
N ASN A 71 3.74 -12.98 2.71
CA ASN A 71 3.55 -14.41 2.43
C ASN A 71 2.11 -14.78 2.01
N SER A 72 1.40 -13.85 1.37
CA SER A 72 0.01 -13.98 0.94
C SER A 72 -0.14 -13.68 -0.57
N ASP A 73 -1.39 -13.51 -0.99
CA ASP A 73 -1.84 -12.97 -2.27
C ASP A 73 -1.37 -11.52 -2.55
N ASP A 74 -1.61 -11.06 -3.78
CA ASP A 74 -1.28 -9.72 -4.28
C ASP A 74 -2.26 -8.63 -3.84
N ALA A 75 -3.27 -8.96 -3.04
CA ALA A 75 -4.29 -8.01 -2.62
C ALA A 75 -3.69 -6.78 -1.92
N ILE A 76 -4.30 -5.63 -2.21
CA ILE A 76 -3.99 -4.34 -1.58
C ILE A 76 -5.03 -4.07 -0.52
N TYR A 77 -4.55 -3.72 0.66
CA TYR A 77 -5.34 -3.45 1.84
C TYR A 77 -5.26 -1.97 2.22
N ILE A 78 -6.26 -1.48 2.94
CA ILE A 78 -6.31 -0.12 3.49
C ILE A 78 -6.66 -0.19 4.98
N ASN A 79 -6.08 0.72 5.76
CA ASN A 79 -6.51 1.01 7.12
C ASN A 79 -6.14 2.43 7.53
N ASP A 80 -6.81 2.94 8.55
CA ASP A 80 -6.43 4.18 9.22
C ASP A 80 -5.18 3.91 10.09
N LEU A 81 -4.14 4.73 9.92
CA LEU A 81 -2.86 4.61 10.63
C LEU A 81 -3.01 4.83 12.13
N GLY A 82 -4.00 5.63 12.56
CA GLY A 82 -4.36 5.81 13.97
C GLY A 82 -5.15 4.65 14.57
N ALA A 83 -5.57 3.67 13.75
CA ALA A 83 -6.39 2.53 14.16
C ALA A 83 -5.71 1.16 14.00
N LEU A 84 -4.40 1.13 13.69
CA LEU A 84 -3.63 -0.11 13.54
C LEU A 84 -3.73 -0.99 14.79
N GLY A 85 -3.90 -2.30 14.59
CA GLY A 85 -4.10 -3.27 15.67
C GLY A 85 -5.48 -3.22 16.33
N SER A 86 -6.34 -2.25 15.98
CA SER A 86 -7.69 -2.09 16.54
C SER A 86 -8.80 -2.34 15.53
N VAL A 87 -8.60 -1.97 14.26
CA VAL A 87 -9.57 -2.12 13.18
C VAL A 87 -9.02 -3.07 12.11
N PRO A 88 -9.83 -4.02 11.58
CA PRO A 88 -9.35 -4.94 10.57
C PRO A 88 -9.04 -4.24 9.24
N MET A 89 -7.93 -4.65 8.61
CA MET A 89 -7.56 -4.29 7.24
C MET A 89 -8.69 -4.60 6.24
N ARG A 90 -8.97 -3.68 5.31
CA ARG A 90 -9.97 -3.89 4.24
C ARG A 90 -9.30 -3.99 2.88
N ILE A 91 -9.79 -4.87 2.01
CA ILE A 91 -9.26 -5.02 0.65
C ILE A 91 -9.79 -3.90 -0.25
N VAL A 92 -8.89 -3.23 -0.98
CA VAL A 92 -9.23 -2.15 -1.93
C VAL A 92 -8.85 -2.46 -3.39
N GLY A 93 -7.98 -3.46 -3.58
CA GLY A 93 -7.57 -3.95 -4.89
C GLY A 93 -7.12 -5.40 -4.84
N ARG A 94 -7.30 -6.13 -5.93
CA ARG A 94 -6.84 -7.53 -6.05
C ARG A 94 -5.32 -7.66 -6.26
N ASP A 95 -4.71 -6.59 -6.78
CA ASP A 95 -3.28 -6.47 -7.07
C ASP A 95 -2.92 -4.97 -7.23
N ILE A 96 -1.63 -4.65 -7.14
CA ILE A 96 -1.13 -3.27 -7.22
C ILE A 96 -1.48 -2.57 -8.54
N PHE A 97 -1.45 -3.29 -9.67
CA PHE A 97 -1.75 -2.73 -10.97
C PHE A 97 -3.25 -2.45 -11.14
N ALA A 98 -4.09 -3.35 -10.65
CA ALA A 98 -5.53 -3.17 -10.61
C ALA A 98 -5.92 -2.03 -9.66
N PHE A 99 -5.22 -1.87 -8.54
CA PHE A 99 -5.39 -0.74 -7.63
C PHE A 99 -5.04 0.59 -8.31
N ILE A 100 -3.85 0.69 -8.94
CA ILE A 100 -3.43 1.88 -9.70
C ILE A 100 -4.42 2.21 -10.81
N LYS A 101 -4.85 1.20 -11.58
CA LYS A 101 -5.87 1.38 -12.63
C LYS A 101 -7.18 1.89 -12.06
N LYS A 102 -7.64 1.30 -10.95
CA LYS A 102 -8.87 1.71 -10.26
C LYS A 102 -8.81 3.17 -9.82
N ILE A 103 -7.67 3.63 -9.29
CA ILE A 103 -7.47 5.06 -8.98
C ILE A 103 -7.63 5.90 -10.25
N LYS A 104 -6.85 5.58 -11.29
CA LYS A 104 -6.84 6.35 -12.56
C LYS A 104 -8.21 6.42 -13.23
N ASP A 105 -9.04 5.39 -13.09
CA ASP A 105 -10.40 5.34 -13.63
C ASP A 105 -11.43 6.08 -12.76
N GLY A 106 -11.03 6.70 -11.64
CA GLY A 106 -11.95 7.36 -10.71
C GLY A 106 -12.79 6.37 -9.87
N GLY A 107 -12.33 5.12 -9.74
CA GLY A 107 -13.02 4.09 -8.97
C GLY A 107 -13.01 4.39 -7.47
N ASN A 108 -14.02 3.87 -6.75
CA ASN A 108 -14.15 4.13 -5.32
C ASN A 108 -13.12 3.34 -4.50
N ILE A 109 -12.15 4.04 -3.91
CA ILE A 109 -11.06 3.46 -3.09
C ILE A 109 -11.50 3.30 -1.63
N PHE A 110 -12.40 4.16 -1.16
CA PHE A 110 -12.66 4.39 0.27
C PHE A 110 -14.03 3.87 0.75
N SER A 111 -14.90 3.39 -0.13
CA SER A 111 -16.19 2.74 0.23
C SER A 111 -16.03 1.48 1.05
#